data_AF-A0A0S6UXB3-F1
#
_entry.id   AF-A0A0S6UXB3-F1
#
_cell.length_a   1.000
_cell.length_b   1.000
_cell.length_c   1.000
_cell.angle_alpha   90.00
_cell.angle_beta   90.00
_cell.angle_gamma   90.00
#
_symmetry.space_group_name_H-M   'P 1'
#
loop_
_entity.id
_entity.type
_entity.pdbx_description
1 polymer ?
#
loop_
_entity_poly.entity_id
_entity_poly.type
_entity_poly.pdbx_seq_one_letter_code
_entity_poly.pdbx_strand_id
1 'polypeptide(L)'
;MVAAGIPADLILEEHRAMNTGENVIFSLPIIDAAIGLQNIRSVICLGNTWTARRYPMTLHRHWPGVEKMLLTVDSFATPRALWHTDAEFRRRMLHEWDKIEAYKARGFIADWPEV
;
A
#
# COMPACT_ATOMS: atom_id res chain seq x y z
N MET A 1 -12.84 -4.47 -12.42
CA MET A 1 -12.16 -3.56 -13.36
C MET A 1 -12.66 -3.77 -14.79
N VAL A 2 -12.58 -4.98 -15.35
CA VAL A 2 -13.11 -5.29 -16.69
C VAL A 2 -14.60 -4.95 -16.86
N ALA A 3 -15.45 -5.37 -15.92
CA ALA A 3 -16.88 -5.02 -15.95
C ALA A 3 -17.17 -3.51 -15.88
N ALA A 4 -16.20 -2.70 -15.44
CA ALA A 4 -16.28 -1.24 -15.41
C ALA A 4 -15.65 -0.59 -16.66
N GLY A 5 -15.27 -1.39 -17.67
CA GLY A 5 -14.76 -0.92 -18.97
C GLY A 5 -13.24 -0.83 -19.10
N ILE A 6 -12.47 -1.28 -18.10
CA ILE A 6 -10.99 -1.28 -18.19
C ILE A 6 -10.54 -2.48 -19.03
N PRO A 7 -9.77 -2.27 -20.12
CA PRO A 7 -9.21 -3.36 -20.91
C PRO A 7 -8.39 -4.34 -20.07
N ALA A 8 -8.55 -5.65 -20.31
CA ALA A 8 -7.93 -6.69 -19.51
C ALA A 8 -6.40 -6.71 -19.63
N ASP A 9 -5.86 -6.35 -20.79
CA ASP A 9 -4.43 -6.24 -21.07
C ASP A 9 -3.73 -5.08 -20.33
N LEU A 10 -4.50 -4.13 -19.77
CA LEU A 10 -4.01 -3.08 -18.89
C LEU A 10 -4.03 -3.47 -17.40
N ILE A 11 -4.51 -4.68 -17.06
CA ILE A 11 -4.64 -5.16 -15.69
C ILE A 11 -3.58 -6.24 -15.46
N LEU A 12 -2.66 -5.97 -14.54
CA LEU A 12 -1.72 -6.96 -14.03
C LEU A 12 -2.23 -7.50 -12.69
N GLU A 13 -2.26 -8.82 -12.54
CA GLU A 13 -2.85 -9.49 -11.37
C GLU A 13 -1.81 -10.28 -10.58
N GLU A 14 -1.81 -10.11 -9.27
CA GLU A 14 -1.06 -10.89 -8.29
C GLU A 14 -2.09 -11.58 -7.37
N HIS A 15 -1.99 -12.89 -7.18
CA HIS A 15 -3.02 -13.70 -6.50
C HIS A 15 -2.54 -14.46 -5.26
N ARG A 16 -1.29 -14.30 -4.85
CA ARG A 16 -0.66 -15.14 -3.83
C ARG A 16 -0.43 -14.40 -2.52
N ALA A 17 -0.36 -13.08 -2.54
CA ALA A 17 -0.06 -12.32 -1.34
C ALA A 17 -1.16 -12.43 -0.28
N MET A 18 -0.73 -12.64 0.95
CA MET A 18 -1.59 -12.75 2.14
C MET A 18 -1.40 -11.58 3.10
N ASN A 19 -0.42 -10.69 2.83
CA ASN A 19 -0.14 -9.51 3.63
C ASN A 19 0.48 -8.38 2.79
N THR A 20 0.55 -7.17 3.35
CA THR A 20 1.06 -5.98 2.65
C THR A 20 2.50 -6.12 2.15
N GLY A 21 3.35 -6.86 2.87
CA GLY A 21 4.74 -7.09 2.46
C GLY A 21 4.79 -7.91 1.18
N GLU A 22 4.06 -9.04 1.19
CA GLU A 22 3.91 -9.90 0.02
C GLU A 22 3.25 -9.19 -1.16
N ASN A 23 2.25 -8.31 -0.92
CA ASN A 23 1.65 -7.51 -2.00
C ASN A 23 2.73 -6.76 -2.78
N VAL A 24 3.69 -6.14 -2.09
CA VAL A 24 4.79 -5.43 -2.74
C VAL A 24 5.77 -6.41 -3.39
N ILE A 25 6.27 -7.38 -2.62
CA ILE A 25 7.34 -8.28 -3.05
C ILE A 25 6.91 -9.11 -4.26
N PHE A 26 5.66 -9.59 -4.30
CA PHE A 26 5.16 -10.44 -5.38
C PHE A 26 4.70 -9.63 -6.60
N SER A 27 4.26 -8.38 -6.41
CA SER A 27 3.84 -7.53 -7.55
C SER A 27 5.03 -6.94 -8.31
N LEU A 28 6.15 -6.63 -7.66
CA LEU A 28 7.29 -5.99 -8.32
C LEU A 28 7.83 -6.80 -9.52
N PRO A 29 8.05 -8.13 -9.43
CA PRO A 29 8.46 -8.92 -10.60
C PRO A 29 7.43 -8.93 -11.74
N ILE A 30 6.14 -8.86 -11.43
CA ILE A 30 5.06 -8.82 -12.44
C ILE A 30 5.12 -7.48 -13.19
N ILE A 31 5.25 -6.38 -12.45
CA ILE A 31 5.38 -5.03 -13.03
C ILE A 31 6.66 -4.92 -13.86
N ASP A 32 7.77 -5.45 -13.36
CA ASP A 32 9.05 -5.42 -14.07
C ASP A 32 9.00 -6.20 -15.39
N ALA A 33 8.40 -7.39 -15.38
CA ALA A 33 8.25 -8.21 -16.58
C ALA A 33 7.34 -7.57 -17.66
N ALA A 34 6.31 -6.85 -17.24
CA ALA A 34 5.33 -6.25 -18.15
C ALA A 34 5.76 -4.86 -18.67
N ILE A 35 6.35 -4.03 -17.80
CA ILE A 35 6.60 -2.60 -18.07
C ILE A 35 8.08 -2.24 -17.89
N GLY A 36 8.79 -2.93 -16.98
CA GLY A 36 10.12 -2.57 -16.52
C GLY A 36 10.07 -1.47 -15.46
N LEU A 37 10.60 -1.73 -14.26
CA LEU A 37 10.51 -0.77 -13.13
C LEU A 37 11.18 0.58 -13.46
N GLN A 38 12.24 0.59 -14.26
CA GLN A 38 12.92 1.82 -14.68
C GLN A 38 12.05 2.77 -15.54
N ASN A 39 10.98 2.25 -16.15
CA ASN A 39 10.09 3.02 -17.00
C ASN A 39 8.96 3.71 -16.21
N ILE A 40 8.87 3.46 -14.90
CA ILE A 40 7.81 3.96 -14.04
C ILE A 40 8.36 5.07 -13.15
N ARG A 41 7.88 6.30 -13.38
CA ARG A 41 8.27 7.48 -12.60
C ARG A 41 7.53 7.58 -11.28
N SER A 42 6.24 7.26 -11.28
CA SER A 42 5.37 7.41 -10.11
C SER A 42 4.33 6.32 -10.01
N VAL A 43 3.88 6.05 -8.78
CA VAL A 43 2.83 5.07 -8.48
C VAL A 43 1.86 5.63 -7.44
N ILE A 44 0.62 5.16 -7.48
CA ILE A 44 -0.39 5.43 -6.44
C ILE A 44 -0.47 4.20 -5.55
N CYS A 45 -0.12 4.36 -4.28
CA CYS A 45 -0.42 3.38 -3.24
C CYS A 45 -1.92 3.50 -2.90
N LEU A 46 -2.73 2.63 -3.49
CA LEU A 46 -4.17 2.56 -3.21
C LEU A 46 -4.44 1.53 -2.11
N GLY A 47 -5.02 1.95 -1.00
CA GLY A 47 -5.31 1.04 0.12
C GLY A 47 -6.26 1.62 1.16
N ASN A 48 -6.36 0.96 2.30
CA ASN A 48 -7.21 1.43 3.39
C ASN A 48 -6.50 2.52 4.23
N THR A 49 -7.26 3.39 4.88
CA THR A 49 -6.72 4.48 5.71
C THR A 49 -5.84 3.96 6.86
N TRP A 50 -6.17 2.83 7.49
CA TRP A 50 -5.34 2.30 8.58
C TRP A 50 -3.96 1.79 8.13
N THR A 51 -3.83 1.35 6.88
CA THR A 51 -2.55 0.91 6.30
C THR A 51 -1.76 2.05 5.65
N ALA A 52 -2.33 3.26 5.61
CA ALA A 52 -1.86 4.41 4.84
C ALA A 52 -0.41 4.81 5.12
N ARG A 53 0.07 4.61 6.36
CA ARG A 53 1.47 4.89 6.73
C ARG A 53 2.40 3.72 6.40
N ARG A 54 2.04 2.51 6.81
CA ARG A 54 2.91 1.32 6.68
C ARG A 54 3.07 0.89 5.22
N TYR A 55 2.04 1.04 4.38
CA TYR A 55 2.09 0.57 3.00
C TYR A 55 3.13 1.32 2.14
N PRO A 56 3.14 2.67 2.09
CA PRO A 56 4.22 3.40 1.42
C PRO A 56 5.61 3.10 1.97
N MET A 57 5.74 2.93 3.29
CA MET A 57 7.01 2.54 3.93
C MET A 57 7.49 1.14 3.51
N THR A 58 6.54 0.20 3.34
CA THR A 58 6.80 -1.14 2.79
C THR A 58 7.26 -1.04 1.35
N LEU A 59 6.56 -0.25 0.52
CA LEU A 59 6.96 -0.05 -0.87
C LEU A 59 8.32 0.66 -0.97
N HIS A 60 8.58 1.66 -0.13
CA HIS A 60 9.85 2.40 -0.10
C HIS A 60 11.03 1.48 0.23
N ARG A 61 10.83 0.50 1.12
CA ARG A 61 11.84 -0.52 1.43
C ARG A 61 12.29 -1.34 0.21
N HIS A 62 11.40 -1.60 -0.73
CA HIS A 62 11.65 -2.46 -1.90
C HIS A 62 11.86 -1.70 -3.20
N TRP A 63 11.32 -0.49 -3.32
CA TRP A 63 11.40 0.36 -4.51
C TRP A 63 11.56 1.83 -4.11
N PRO A 64 12.73 2.24 -3.59
CA PRO A 64 12.91 3.57 -3.02
C PRO A 64 12.78 4.69 -4.06
N GLY A 65 13.30 4.50 -5.27
CA GLY A 65 13.45 5.54 -6.30
C GLY A 65 12.18 5.97 -7.03
N VAL A 66 11.06 5.24 -6.89
CA VAL A 66 9.78 5.66 -7.52
C VAL A 66 9.08 6.72 -6.69
N GLU A 67 8.49 7.72 -7.34
CA GLU A 67 7.64 8.70 -6.66
C GLU A 67 6.34 8.02 -6.20
N LYS A 68 5.91 8.30 -4.97
CA LYS A 68 4.79 7.59 -4.33
C LYS A 68 3.71 8.58 -3.94
N MET A 69 2.53 8.39 -4.49
CA MET A 69 1.30 9.02 -4.03
C MET A 69 0.53 8.03 -3.16
N LEU A 70 -0.37 8.55 -2.32
CA LEU A 70 -1.20 7.74 -1.45
C LEU A 70 -2.66 8.13 -1.65
N LEU A 71 -3.49 7.14 -1.97
CA LEU A 71 -4.93 7.28 -2.03
C LEU A 71 -5.56 6.25 -1.09
N THR A 72 -6.41 6.71 -0.19
CA THR A 72 -7.11 5.82 0.74
C THR A 72 -8.58 5.72 0.38
N VAL A 73 -9.09 4.48 0.40
CA VAL A 73 -10.51 4.16 0.23
C VAL A 73 -10.91 3.25 1.38
N ASP A 74 -11.94 3.67 2.12
CA ASP A 74 -12.44 2.93 3.27
C ASP A 74 -13.88 2.46 3.01
N SER A 75 -14.25 1.31 3.55
CA SER A 75 -15.62 0.79 3.51
C SER A 75 -16.48 1.22 4.72
N PHE A 76 -15.93 2.06 5.60
CA PHE A 76 -16.64 2.56 6.78
C PHE A 76 -17.66 3.63 6.39
N ALA A 77 -18.85 3.58 7.01
CA ALA A 77 -19.82 4.67 6.91
C ALA A 77 -19.34 5.92 7.66
N THR A 78 -18.57 5.72 8.73
CA THR A 78 -17.95 6.79 9.51
C THR A 78 -16.97 7.58 8.66
N PRO A 79 -17.10 8.92 8.54
CA PRO A 79 -16.15 9.73 7.79
C PRO A 79 -14.72 9.56 8.30
N ARG A 80 -13.74 9.55 7.39
CA ARG A 80 -12.32 9.34 7.73
C ARG A 80 -11.81 10.25 8.85
N ALA A 81 -12.23 11.52 8.87
CA ALA A 81 -11.83 12.47 9.92
C ALA A 81 -12.31 12.09 11.32
N LEU A 82 -13.36 11.26 11.42
CA LEU A 82 -13.99 10.79 12.64
C LEU A 82 -13.67 9.32 12.96
N TRP A 83 -12.60 8.77 12.38
CA TRP A 83 -12.21 7.36 12.57
C TRP A 83 -12.13 6.92 14.05
N HIS A 84 -11.85 7.86 14.97
CA HIS A 84 -11.67 7.60 16.40
C HIS A 84 -13.00 7.38 17.15
N THR A 85 -14.14 7.77 16.57
CA THR A 85 -15.47 7.58 17.18
C THR A 85 -16.05 6.19 16.87
N ASP A 86 -15.60 5.56 15.79
CA ASP A 86 -15.95 4.18 15.43
C ASP A 86 -14.98 3.21 16.10
N ALA A 87 -15.52 2.24 16.85
CA ALA A 87 -14.71 1.33 17.64
C ALA A 87 -13.80 0.42 16.77
N GLU A 88 -14.29 -0.05 15.63
CA GLU A 88 -13.53 -0.94 14.74
C GLU A 88 -12.53 -0.16 13.90
N PHE A 89 -12.92 1.02 13.39
CA PHE A 89 -11.98 1.88 12.66
C PHE A 89 -10.84 2.33 13.59
N ARG A 90 -11.15 2.77 14.81
CA ARG A 90 -10.14 3.09 15.83
C ARG A 90 -9.23 1.91 16.12
N ARG A 91 -9.79 0.71 16.33
CA ARG A 91 -9.00 -0.50 16.59
C ARG A 91 -8.02 -0.78 15.45
N ARG A 92 -8.44 -0.69 14.19
CA ARG A 92 -7.58 -0.91 13.02
C ARG A 92 -6.47 0.12 12.89
N MET A 93 -6.80 1.41 13.07
CA MET A 93 -5.83 2.51 13.04
C MET A 93 -4.73 2.30 14.07
N LEU A 94 -5.10 2.06 15.34
CA LEU A 94 -4.14 1.88 16.43
C LEU A 94 -3.32 0.60 16.23
N HIS A 95 -3.96 -0.50 15.82
CA HIS A 95 -3.26 -1.76 15.56
C HIS A 95 -2.21 -1.66 14.45
N GLU A 96 -2.46 -0.89 13.40
CA GLU A 96 -1.45 -0.64 12.35
C GLU A 96 -0.36 0.33 12.82
N TRP A 97 -0.71 1.31 13.66
CA TRP A 97 0.26 2.22 14.25
C TRP A 97 1.27 1.49 15.14
N ASP A 98 0.79 0.59 16.00
CA ASP A 98 1.61 -0.18 16.94
C ASP A 98 2.63 -1.10 16.24
N LYS A 99 2.38 -1.45 14.97
CA LYS A 99 3.31 -2.28 14.18
C LYS A 99 4.56 -1.53 13.73
N ILE A 100 4.52 -0.20 13.63
CA ILE A 100 5.51 0.56 12.88
C ILE A 100 6.93 0.35 13.43
N GLU A 101 7.15 0.59 14.71
CA GLU A 101 8.49 0.48 15.30
C GLU A 101 9.01 -0.97 15.25
N ALA A 102 8.18 -1.95 15.60
CA ALA A 102 8.56 -3.36 15.53
C ALA A 102 8.88 -3.81 14.09
N TYR A 103 8.14 -3.31 13.09
CA TYR A 103 8.35 -3.67 11.69
C TYR A 103 9.60 -3.00 11.13
N LYS A 104 9.89 -1.75 11.53
CA LYS A 104 11.17 -1.09 11.22
C LYS A 104 12.33 -1.88 11.79
N ALA A 105 12.28 -2.24 13.07
CA ALA A 105 13.33 -3.01 13.74
C ALA A 105 13.59 -4.39 13.09
N ARG A 106 12.55 -5.01 12.53
CA ARG A 106 12.63 -6.28 11.80
C ARG A 106 13.03 -6.12 10.33
N GLY A 107 13.19 -4.89 9.84
CA GLY A 107 13.55 -4.60 8.44
C GLY A 107 12.42 -4.85 7.43
N PHE A 108 11.18 -4.99 7.89
CA PHE A 108 10.01 -5.22 7.03
C PHE A 108 9.54 -3.95 6.32
N ILE A 109 9.81 -2.79 6.91
CA ILE A 109 9.54 -1.48 6.34
C ILE A 109 10.75 -0.58 6.51
N ALA A 110 10.90 0.42 5.64
CA ALA A 110 11.92 1.44 5.75
C ALA A 110 11.34 2.72 6.35
N ASP A 111 12.20 3.59 6.87
CA ASP A 111 11.80 4.95 7.22
C ASP A 111 11.21 5.67 6.01
N TRP A 112 10.20 6.50 6.29
CA TRP A 112 9.69 7.39 5.26
C TRP A 112 10.68 8.55 5.10
N PRO A 113 11.05 8.93 3.87
CA PRO A 113 11.98 10.05 3.67
C PRO A 113 11.40 11.33 4.28
N GLU A 114 12.20 11.99 5.11
CA GLU A 114 11.95 13.36 5.55
C GLU A 114 12.18 14.29 4.35
N VAL A 115 11.24 15.22 4.15
CA VAL A 115 11.30 16.22 3.07
C VAL A 115 12.14 17.40 3.52
#